data_AF-A0A7J3HDJ9-F1
#
_entry.id   AF-A0A7J3HDJ9-F1
#
_cell.length_a   1.000
_cell.length_b   1.000
_cell.length_c   1.000
_cell.angle_alpha   90.00
_cell.angle_beta   90.00
_cell.angle_gamma   90.00
#
_symmetry.space_group_name_H-M   'P 1'
#
loop_
_entity.id
_entity.type
_entity.pdbx_description
1 polymer ?
#
loop_
_entity_poly.entity_id
_entity_poly.type
_entity_poly.pdbx_seq_one_letter_code
_entity_poly.pdbx_strand_id
1 'polypeptide(L)'
;MKIKFFGILRDFAKTESVDIELEGPVKVRELLNFLSGKLEWFSEFLKKVEEANISLIILVNDRVISDEYLLKKEDEVTLLPPAAGG
;
A
#
# COMPACT_ATOMS: atom_id res chain seq x y z
N MET A 1 3.28 -4.73 11.84
CA MET A 1 2.40 -4.87 10.67
C MET A 1 3.28 -5.07 9.45
N LYS A 2 2.96 -6.05 8.60
CA LYS A 2 3.79 -6.39 7.45
C LYS A 2 3.15 -5.84 6.18
N ILE A 3 3.93 -5.17 5.34
CA ILE A 3 3.48 -4.65 4.06
C ILE A 3 4.20 -5.40 2.95
N LYS A 4 3.45 -6.12 2.13
CA LYS A 4 3.94 -6.86 0.96
C LYS A 4 3.76 -6.02 -0.30
N PHE A 5 4.79 -6.00 -1.13
CA PHE A 5 4.79 -5.33 -2.43
C PHE A 5 4.78 -6.37 -3.54
N PHE A 6 4.03 -6.09 -4.61
CA PHE A 6 3.93 -6.97 -5.78
C PHE A 6 4.18 -6.22 -7.08
N GLY A 7 4.59 -6.96 -8.12
CA GLY A 7 4.86 -6.42 -9.44
C GLY A 7 5.84 -5.24 -9.39
N ILE A 8 5.48 -4.15 -10.08
CA ILE A 8 6.32 -2.94 -10.17
C ILE A 8 6.56 -2.28 -8.79
N LEU A 9 5.65 -2.45 -7.82
CA LEU A 9 5.84 -1.92 -6.47
C LEU A 9 7.00 -2.62 -5.76
N ARG A 10 7.16 -3.93 -5.97
CA ARG A 10 8.31 -4.69 -5.44
C ARG A 10 9.61 -4.24 -6.09
N ASP A 11 9.58 -3.99 -7.39
CA ASP A 11 10.75 -3.56 -8.15
C ASP A 11 11.24 -2.17 -7.73
N PHE A 12 10.32 -1.27 -7.35
CA PHE A 12 10.64 0.02 -6.74
C PHE A 12 11.10 -0.11 -5.29
N ALA A 13 10.40 -0.91 -4.48
CA ALA A 13 10.73 -1.12 -3.08
C ALA A 13 12.08 -1.86 -2.88
N LYS A 14 12.56 -2.59 -3.90
CA LYS A 14 13.75 -3.48 -3.85
C LYS A 14 13.65 -4.57 -2.78
N THR A 15 12.46 -4.81 -2.25
CA THR A 15 12.16 -5.83 -1.23
C THR A 15 10.75 -6.34 -1.45
N GLU A 16 10.50 -7.59 -1.08
CA GLU A 16 9.17 -8.23 -1.14
C GLU A 16 8.24 -7.71 -0.05
N SER A 17 8.81 -7.28 1.08
CA SER A 17 8.04 -6.73 2.18
C SER A 17 8.84 -5.80 3.08
N VAL A 18 8.13 -4.96 3.81
CA VAL A 18 8.67 -4.16 4.91
C VAL A 18 7.82 -4.36 6.17
N ASP A 19 8.47 -4.40 7.31
CA ASP A 19 7.82 -4.36 8.60
C ASP A 19 7.68 -2.90 9.05
N ILE A 20 6.46 -2.50 9.38
CA ILE A 20 6.14 -1.18 9.91
C ILE A 20 5.55 -1.33 11.30
N GLU A 21 6.12 -0.58 12.24
CA GLU A 21 5.57 -0.37 13.56
C GLU A 21 4.70 0.89 13.53
N LEU A 22 3.42 0.73 13.85
CA LEU A 22 2.46 1.82 14.00
C LEU A 22 2.04 1.94 15.47
N GLU A 23 2.00 3.17 15.96
CA GLU A 23 1.57 3.51 17.33
C GLU A 23 0.04 3.62 17.42
N GLY A 24 -0.67 2.52 17.21
CA GLY A 24 -2.12 2.43 17.39
C GLY A 24 -2.90 1.94 16.17
N PRO A 25 -4.24 1.92 16.25
CA PRO A 25 -5.08 1.64 15.09
C PRO A 25 -5.00 2.80 14.10
N VAL A 26 -4.63 2.50 12.85
CA VAL A 26 -4.42 3.48 11.78
C VAL A 26 -5.31 3.12 10.61
N LYS A 27 -5.95 4.10 9.97
CA LYS A 27 -6.74 3.83 8.77
C LYS A 27 -5.83 3.45 7.60
N VAL A 28 -6.32 2.64 6.66
CA VAL A 28 -5.58 2.32 5.43
C VAL A 28 -5.14 3.59 4.69
N ARG A 29 -5.99 4.61 4.62
CA ARG A 29 -5.62 5.92 4.05
C ARG A 29 -4.42 6.58 4.74
N GLU A 30 -4.36 6.50 6.07
CA GLU A 30 -3.26 7.09 6.85
C GLU A 30 -1.95 6.31 6.62
N LEU A 31 -2.03 4.99 6.45
CA LEU A 31 -0.88 4.19 6.04
C LEU A 31 -0.33 4.65 4.68
N LEU A 32 -1.19 4.87 3.68
CA LEU A 32 -0.75 5.35 2.37
C LEU A 32 -0.07 6.72 2.46
N ASN A 33 -0.63 7.63 3.27
CA ASN A 33 -0.03 8.93 3.53
C ASN A 33 1.32 8.82 4.24
N PHE A 34 1.46 7.89 5.19
CA PHE A 34 2.72 7.63 5.86
C PHE A 34 3.78 7.11 4.88
N LEU A 35 3.42 6.15 4.03
CA LEU A 35 4.31 5.61 3.01
C LEU A 35 4.71 6.67 1.98
N SER A 36 3.79 7.53 1.54
CA SER A 36 4.10 8.59 0.57
C SER A 36 4.97 9.70 1.16
N GLY A 37 4.85 9.97 2.47
CA GLY A 37 5.75 10.88 3.17
C GLY A 37 7.16 10.31 3.40
N LYS A 38 7.29 8.99 3.50
CA LYS A 38 8.57 8.31 3.78
C LYS A 38 9.31 7.86 2.54
N LEU A 39 8.60 7.54 1.46
CA LEU A 39 9.12 6.93 0.24
C LEU A 39 8.77 7.81 -0.97
N GLU A 40 9.76 8.52 -1.51
CA GLU A 40 9.57 9.43 -2.65
C GLU A 40 8.97 8.71 -3.86
N TRP A 41 9.49 7.53 -4.19
CA TRP A 41 8.99 6.70 -5.30
C TRP A 41 7.53 6.30 -5.12
N PHE A 42 7.06 6.11 -3.88
CA PHE A 42 5.69 5.73 -3.60
C PHE A 42 4.74 6.91 -3.75
N SER A 43 5.19 8.11 -3.36
CA SER A 43 4.49 9.37 -3.62
C SER A 43 4.32 9.63 -5.12
N GLU A 44 5.39 9.48 -5.89
CA GLU A 44 5.33 9.58 -7.35
C GLU A 44 4.43 8.52 -7.98
N PHE A 45 4.50 7.28 -7.49
CA PHE A 45 3.63 6.20 -7.95
C PHE A 45 2.15 6.54 -7.71
N LEU A 46 1.79 7.00 -6.51
CA LEU A 46 0.41 7.38 -6.20
C LEU A 46 -0.09 8.52 -7.07
N LYS A 47 0.74 9.53 -7.35
CA LYS A 47 0.39 10.60 -8.28
C LYS A 47 0.09 10.07 -9.68
N LYS A 48 0.92 9.16 -10.21
CA LYS A 48 0.68 8.55 -11.52
C LYS A 48 -0.61 7.73 -11.57
N VAL A 49 -0.93 7.03 -10.49
CA VAL A 49 -2.18 6.28 -10.34
C VAL A 49 -3.38 7.23 -10.36
N GLU A 50 -3.31 8.35 -9.63
CA GLU A 50 -4.33 9.39 -9.61
C GLU A 50 -4.49 10.09 -10.98
N GLU A 51 -3.39 10.50 -11.62
CA GLU A 51 -3.38 11.13 -12.94
C GLU A 51 -3.96 10.23 -14.04
N ALA A 52 -3.71 8.93 -13.95
CA ALA A 52 -4.25 7.94 -14.88
C ALA A 52 -5.70 7.53 -14.55
N ASN A 53 -6.29 8.06 -13.48
CA ASN A 53 -7.62 7.70 -12.98
C ASN A 53 -7.80 6.17 -12.79
N ILE A 54 -6.73 5.52 -12.33
CA ILE A 54 -6.70 4.10 -11.98
C ILE A 54 -6.56 3.97 -10.46
N SER A 55 -6.88 2.81 -9.90
CA SER A 55 -6.85 2.59 -8.46
C SER A 55 -5.77 1.57 -8.08
N LEU A 56 -4.98 1.91 -7.06
CA LEU A 56 -4.14 0.95 -6.35
C LEU A 56 -5.04 -0.05 -5.62
N ILE A 57 -4.76 -1.35 -5.76
CA ILE A 57 -5.51 -2.39 -5.05
C ILE A 57 -4.79 -2.66 -3.72
N ILE A 58 -5.56 -2.62 -2.64
CA ILE A 58 -5.07 -2.85 -1.28
C ILE A 58 -5.83 -4.01 -0.69
N LEU A 59 -5.09 -5.02 -0.24
CA LEU A 59 -5.65 -6.16 0.48
C LEU A 59 -5.15 -6.13 1.92
N VAL A 60 -6.03 -6.44 2.86
CA VAL A 60 -5.67 -6.65 4.27
C VAL A 60 -6.07 -8.08 4.62
N ASN A 61 -5.10 -8.89 5.03
CA ASN A 61 -5.26 -10.33 5.29
C ASN A 61 -5.99 -11.04 4.12
N ASP A 62 -5.49 -10.83 2.89
CA ASP A 62 -6.01 -11.37 1.63
C ASP A 62 -7.45 -10.98 1.25
N ARG A 63 -7.98 -9.89 1.85
CA ARG A 63 -9.32 -9.37 1.54
C ARG A 63 -9.27 -7.93 1.05
N VAL A 64 -10.06 -7.62 0.02
CA VAL A 64 -10.29 -6.24 -0.40
C VAL A 64 -11.03 -5.51 0.72
N ILE A 65 -10.44 -4.42 1.20
CA ILE A 65 -11.02 -3.58 2.25
C ILE A 65 -11.30 -2.16 1.74
N SER A 66 -12.12 -1.39 2.46
CA SER A 66 -12.27 0.04 2.20
C SER A 66 -11.11 0.83 2.80
N ASP A 67 -10.86 2.03 2.29
CA ASP A 67 -9.83 2.94 2.80
C ASP A 67 -10.04 3.36 4.27
N GLU A 68 -11.27 3.19 4.78
CA GLU A 68 -11.66 3.44 6.16
C GLU A 68 -11.36 2.28 7.12
N TYR A 69 -10.91 1.13 6.61
CA TYR A 69 -10.55 -0.01 7.45
C TYR A 69 -9.45 0.37 8.46
N LEU A 70 -9.66 -0.01 9.72
CA LEU A 70 -8.71 0.21 10.80
C LEU A 70 -7.73 -0.96 10.88
N LEU A 71 -6.48 -0.67 10.52
CA LEU A 71 -5.38 -1.62 10.57
C LEU A 71 -4.95 -1.90 12.01
N LYS A 72 -4.66 -3.17 12.28
CA LYS A 72 -4.11 -3.68 13.53
C LYS A 72 -2.63 -4.01 13.34
N LYS A 73 -1.90 -4.09 14.47
CA LYS A 73 -0.45 -4.37 14.46
C LYS A 73 -0.08 -5.70 13.78
N GLU A 74 -0.97 -6.68 13.88
CA GLU A 74 -0.79 -8.04 13.36
C GLU A 74 -1.28 -8.20 11.91
N ASP A 75 -1.90 -7.17 11.33
CA ASP A 75 -2.41 -7.26 9.97
C ASP A 75 -1.27 -7.40 8.95
N GLU A 76 -1.58 -8.10 7.87
CA GLU A 76 -0.78 -8.13 6.67
C GLU A 76 -1.45 -7.29 5.59
N VAL A 77 -0.74 -6.26 5.13
CA VAL A 77 -1.19 -5.38 4.05
C VAL A 77 -0.47 -5.77 2.77
N THR A 78 -1.21 -5.99 1.70
CA THR A 78 -0.66 -6.26 0.37
C THR A 78 -1.03 -5.11 -0.55
N LEU A 79 -0.01 -4.51 -1.17
CA LEU A 79 -0.15 -3.45 -2.17
C LEU A 79 0.08 -4.05 -3.55
N LEU A 80 -0.94 -3.95 -4.40
CA LEU A 80 -0.93 -4.43 -5.76
C LEU A 80 -1.02 -3.23 -6.71
N PRO A 81 -0.13 -3.14 -7.72
CA PRO A 81 -0.28 -2.12 -8.74
C PRO A 81 -1.64 -2.32 -9.44
N PRO A 82 -2.21 -1.25 -10.02
CA PRO A 82 -3.39 -1.37 -10.88
C PRO A 82 -3.14 -2.50 -11.88
N ALA A 83 -4.04 -3.48 -11.93
CA ALA A 83 -3.92 -4.57 -12.88
C ALA A 83 -4.02 -3.98 -14.29
N ALA A 84 -2.90 -3.98 -15.03
CA ALA A 84 -2.96 -3.94 -16.48
C ALA A 84 -3.66 -5.24 -16.88
N GLY A 85 -4.97 -5.17 -17.08
CA GLY A 85 -5.76 -6.30 -17.56
C GLY A 85 -5.16 -6.84 -18.85
N GLY A 86 -5.09 -8.16 -18.97
CA GLY A 86 -4.98 -8.82 -20.27
C GLY A 86 -6.25 -8.64 -21.09
#